data_AF-A0A951YFI7-F1
#
_entry.id   AF-A0A951YFI7-F1
#
_cell.length_a   1.000
_cell.length_b   1.000
_cell.length_c   1.000
_cell.angle_alpha   90.00
_cell.angle_beta   90.00
_cell.angle_gamma   90.00
#
_symmetry.space_group_name_H-M   'P 1'
#
loop_
_entity.id
_entity.type
_entity.pdbx_description
1 polymer ?
#
loop_
_entity_poly.entity_id
_entity_poly.type
_entity_poly.pdbx_seq_one_letter_code
_entity_poly.pdbx_strand_id
1 'polypeptide(L)'
;MAEILFAKFRSYTIDELLNKLDEGYYTALDIICTNARNCAAQLSVYTDHPSWGLYAAMYSSLLDDVERLLLFRKEVVVPYVQELKAKVQDGHNCKNCSGKCHVGHNAQLMSLLDSHREIKEVLSALHKATLPLHNYMDYPDGYRILRNEIAVIDTMLNELFYIEESSLIPKIMEAQKAINA
;
A
#
# COMPACT_ATOMS: atom_id res chain seq x y z
N MET A 1 -1.32 0.26 -21.94
CA MET A 1 -1.34 1.55 -21.20
C MET A 1 -0.61 1.45 -19.86
N ALA A 2 -0.82 0.39 -19.08
CA ALA A 2 -0.09 0.11 -17.84
C ALA A 2 1.45 0.19 -17.98
N GLU A 3 2.04 -0.47 -18.98
CA GLU A 3 3.51 -0.48 -19.19
C GLU A 3 4.13 0.92 -19.41
N ILE A 4 3.40 1.83 -20.07
CA ILE A 4 3.89 3.18 -20.38
C ILE A 4 3.86 4.06 -19.12
N LEU A 5 2.85 3.88 -18.26
CA LEU A 5 2.76 4.55 -16.96
C LEU A 5 3.86 4.07 -16.01
N PHE A 6 4.11 2.76 -15.93
CA PHE A 6 5.15 2.20 -15.05
C PHE A 6 6.58 2.51 -15.50
N ALA A 7 6.83 2.58 -16.81
CA ALA A 7 8.13 3.00 -17.33
C ALA A 7 8.52 4.41 -16.87
N LYS A 8 7.54 5.30 -16.69
CA LYS A 8 7.75 6.66 -16.19
C LYS A 8 8.23 6.68 -14.74
N PHE A 9 7.67 5.84 -13.88
CA PHE A 9 8.06 5.76 -12.46
C PHE A 9 9.53 5.35 -12.27
N ARG A 10 10.06 4.50 -13.16
CA ARG A 10 11.49 4.12 -13.13
C ARG A 10 12.42 5.30 -13.38
N SER A 11 11.99 6.23 -14.24
CA SER A 11 12.78 7.41 -14.63
C SER A 11 12.83 8.50 -13.57
N TYR A 12 11.93 8.48 -12.60
CA TYR A 12 11.89 9.47 -11.53
C TYR A 12 13.10 9.38 -10.60
N THR A 13 13.53 10.53 -10.11
CA THR A 13 14.40 10.61 -8.93
C THR A 13 13.67 10.04 -7.71
N ILE A 14 14.43 9.74 -6.65
CA ILE A 14 13.84 9.17 -5.44
C ILE A 14 12.83 10.12 -4.79
N ASP A 15 13.07 11.43 -4.82
CA ASP A 15 12.14 12.44 -4.27
C ASP A 15 10.85 12.52 -5.09
N GLU A 16 10.97 12.58 -6.42
CA GLU A 16 9.81 12.60 -7.31
C GLU A 16 8.97 11.34 -7.14
N LEU A 17 9.62 10.17 -7.02
CA LEU A 17 8.94 8.92 -6.79
C LEU A 17 8.21 8.92 -5.44
N LEU A 18 8.88 9.31 -4.35
CA LEU A 18 8.26 9.37 -3.02
C LEU A 18 7.07 10.33 -2.99
N ASN A 19 7.20 11.52 -3.57
CA ASN A 19 6.09 12.48 -3.64
C ASN A 19 4.92 11.91 -4.45
N LYS A 20 5.18 11.21 -5.55
CA LYS A 20 4.13 10.58 -6.35
C LYS A 20 3.46 9.41 -5.65
N LEU A 21 4.21 8.62 -4.89
CA LEU A 21 3.66 7.55 -4.05
C LEU A 21 2.80 8.12 -2.93
N ASP A 22 3.25 9.18 -2.27
CA ASP A 22 2.53 9.79 -1.16
C ASP A 22 1.22 10.46 -1.60
N GLU A 23 1.27 11.35 -2.59
CA GLU A 23 0.08 12.05 -3.09
C GLU A 23 -0.85 11.11 -3.85
N GLY A 24 -0.29 10.30 -4.74
CA GLY A 24 -1.06 9.50 -5.71
C GLY A 24 -1.62 8.21 -5.14
N TYR A 25 -0.97 7.65 -4.12
CA TYR A 25 -1.34 6.35 -3.56
C TYR A 25 -1.57 6.41 -2.06
N TYR A 26 -0.58 6.78 -1.23
CA TYR A 26 -0.73 6.65 0.22
C TYR A 26 -1.82 7.55 0.81
N THR A 27 -1.88 8.81 0.39
CA THR A 27 -2.90 9.76 0.84
C THR A 27 -4.25 9.45 0.21
N ALA A 28 -4.27 9.13 -1.08
CA ALA A 28 -5.50 8.81 -1.79
C ALA A 28 -6.17 7.52 -1.26
N LEU A 29 -5.40 6.45 -1.03
CA LEU A 29 -5.90 5.21 -0.44
C LEU A 29 -6.42 5.42 0.98
N ASP A 30 -5.77 6.25 1.79
CA ASP A 30 -6.19 6.56 3.16
C ASP A 30 -7.57 7.24 3.20
N ILE A 31 -7.81 8.20 2.30
CA ILE A 31 -9.11 8.86 2.12
C ILE A 31 -10.18 7.84 1.69
N ILE A 32 -9.86 7.01 0.69
CA ILE A 32 -10.80 6.02 0.16
C ILE A 32 -11.12 4.95 1.21
N CYS A 33 -10.13 4.51 2.00
CA CYS A 33 -10.34 3.56 3.10
C CYS A 33 -11.25 4.15 4.18
N THR A 34 -11.08 5.44 4.51
CA THR A 34 -11.95 6.16 5.45
C THR A 34 -13.40 6.19 4.92
N ASN A 35 -13.59 6.48 3.63
CA ASN A 35 -14.92 6.47 3.01
C ASN A 35 -15.54 5.07 3.03
N ALA A 36 -14.79 4.05 2.63
CA ALA A 36 -15.22 2.66 2.65
C ALA A 36 -15.62 2.20 4.07
N ARG A 37 -14.86 2.60 5.10
CA ARG A 37 -15.18 2.30 6.50
C ARG A 37 -16.50 2.93 6.93
N ASN A 38 -16.76 4.19 6.54
CA ASN A 38 -18.03 4.84 6.80
C ASN A 38 -19.20 4.11 6.11
N CYS A 39 -19.01 3.66 4.87
CA CYS A 39 -20.02 2.88 4.15
C CYS A 39 -20.25 1.50 4.79
N ALA A 40 -19.20 0.82 5.26
CA ALA A 40 -19.30 -0.44 5.98
C ALA A 40 -20.04 -0.26 7.32
N ALA A 41 -19.74 0.81 8.06
CA ALA A 41 -20.44 1.15 9.29
C ALA A 41 -21.94 1.40 9.03
N GLN A 42 -22.28 2.18 8.00
CA GLN A 42 -23.67 2.40 7.60
C GLN A 42 -24.37 1.10 7.21
N LEU A 43 -23.72 0.26 6.41
CA LEU A 43 -24.26 -1.03 5.97
C LEU A 43 -24.49 -1.99 7.15
N SER A 44 -23.65 -1.95 8.18
CA SER A 44 -23.77 -2.79 9.37
C SER A 44 -25.02 -2.52 10.21
N VAL A 45 -25.63 -1.34 10.06
CA VAL A 45 -26.86 -0.95 10.75
C VAL A 45 -28.10 -1.51 10.04
N TYR A 46 -28.00 -1.89 8.76
CA TYR A 46 -29.10 -2.51 8.04
C TYR A 46 -29.29 -3.95 8.50
N THR A 47 -30.46 -4.24 9.07
CA THR A 47 -30.79 -5.56 9.63
C THR A 47 -31.62 -6.44 8.70
N ASP A 48 -32.05 -5.93 7.53
CA ASP A 48 -32.98 -6.67 6.67
C ASP A 48 -32.37 -7.96 6.10
N HIS A 49 -31.04 -8.02 5.96
CA HIS A 49 -30.36 -9.26 5.57
C HIS A 49 -29.03 -9.48 6.31
N PRO A 50 -28.84 -10.63 7.00
CA PRO A 50 -27.66 -10.89 7.83
C PRO A 50 -26.34 -10.95 7.04
N SER A 51 -26.40 -11.21 5.73
CA SER A 51 -25.19 -11.18 4.88
C SER A 51 -24.58 -9.80 4.73
N TRP A 52 -25.34 -8.71 4.94
CA TRP A 52 -24.82 -7.35 4.85
C TRP A 52 -23.91 -7.02 6.03
N GLY A 53 -24.30 -7.44 7.24
CA GLY A 53 -23.45 -7.33 8.43
C GLY A 53 -22.16 -8.15 8.29
N LEU A 54 -22.25 -9.36 7.74
CA LEU A 54 -21.06 -10.19 7.45
C LEU A 54 -20.15 -9.55 6.40
N TYR A 55 -20.73 -9.00 5.32
CA TYR A 55 -20.00 -8.29 4.28
C TYR A 55 -19.29 -7.05 4.85
N ALA A 56 -20.00 -6.22 5.61
CA ALA A 56 -19.43 -5.05 6.27
C ALA A 56 -18.29 -5.42 7.23
N ALA A 57 -18.47 -6.42 8.09
CA ALA A 57 -17.44 -6.86 9.05
C ALA A 57 -16.17 -7.37 8.35
N MET A 58 -16.34 -8.16 7.27
CA MET A 58 -15.22 -8.68 6.48
C MET A 58 -14.40 -7.55 5.85
N TYR A 59 -15.07 -6.56 5.24
CA TYR A 59 -14.35 -5.42 4.65
C TYR A 59 -13.78 -4.47 5.68
N SER A 60 -14.40 -4.28 6.84
CA SER A 60 -13.80 -3.50 7.93
C SER A 60 -12.45 -4.08 8.36
N SER A 61 -12.37 -5.39 8.59
CA SER A 61 -11.08 -6.04 8.93
C SER A 61 -10.03 -5.84 7.84
N LEU A 62 -10.45 -5.90 6.58
CA LEU A 62 -9.53 -5.72 5.46
C LEU A 62 -9.04 -4.26 5.34
N LEU A 63 -9.91 -3.29 5.59
CA LEU A 63 -9.54 -1.88 5.59
C LEU A 63 -8.55 -1.56 6.71
N ASP A 64 -8.66 -2.21 7.87
CA ASP A 64 -7.68 -2.08 8.96
C ASP A 64 -6.29 -2.59 8.54
N ASP A 65 -6.24 -3.68 7.76
CA ASP A 65 -4.97 -4.19 7.23
C ASP A 65 -4.37 -3.23 6.20
N VAL A 66 -5.18 -2.67 5.28
CA VAL A 66 -4.70 -1.66 4.33
C VAL A 66 -4.18 -0.42 5.05
N GLU A 67 -4.89 0.10 6.06
CA GLU A 67 -4.47 1.27 6.83
C GLU A 67 -3.13 1.02 7.55
N ARG A 68 -2.97 -0.14 8.19
CA ARG A 68 -1.70 -0.54 8.81
C ARG A 68 -0.55 -0.54 7.81
N LEU A 69 -0.80 -1.02 6.59
CA LEU A 69 0.19 -1.03 5.52
C LEU A 69 0.56 0.39 5.11
N LEU A 70 -0.42 1.28 4.92
CA LEU A 70 -0.19 2.68 4.56
C LEU A 70 0.58 3.43 5.66
N LEU A 71 0.25 3.18 6.93
CA LEU A 71 0.94 3.76 8.07
C LEU A 71 2.41 3.36 8.10
N PHE A 72 2.71 2.06 7.92
CA PHE A 72 4.09 1.57 7.83
C PHE A 72 4.87 2.27 6.70
N ARG A 73 4.22 2.54 5.56
CA ARG A 73 4.86 3.22 4.42
C ARG A 73 5.20 4.66 4.78
N LYS A 74 4.24 5.40 5.34
CA LYS A 74 4.39 6.81 5.72
C LYS A 74 5.38 7.02 6.87
N GLU A 75 5.33 6.17 7.90
CA GLU A 75 6.07 6.38 9.15
C GLU A 75 7.42 5.66 9.21
N VAL A 76 7.62 4.62 8.41
CA VAL A 76 8.86 3.81 8.44
C VAL A 76 9.58 3.87 7.11
N VAL A 77 8.92 3.48 6.01
CA VAL A 77 9.58 3.33 4.71
C VAL A 77 10.01 4.68 4.13
N VAL A 78 9.11 5.67 4.08
CA VAL A 78 9.42 7.00 3.51
C VAL A 78 10.58 7.68 4.27
N PRO A 79 10.58 7.77 5.62
CA PRO A 79 11.71 8.32 6.36
C PRO A 79 13.01 7.55 6.13
N TYR A 80 12.93 6.22 6.05
CA TYR A 80 14.09 5.39 5.78
C TYR A 80 14.72 5.66 4.41
N VAL A 81 13.89 5.82 3.38
CA VAL A 81 14.35 6.16 2.02
C VAL A 81 15.02 7.54 2.01
N GLN A 82 14.46 8.50 2.74
CA GLN A 82 15.06 9.84 2.89
C GLN A 82 16.41 9.78 3.62
N GLU A 83 16.53 8.96 4.68
CA GLU A 83 17.81 8.73 5.38
C GLU A 83 18.87 8.14 4.44
N LEU A 84 18.51 7.10 3.67
CA LEU A 84 19.42 6.49 2.69
C LEU A 84 19.91 7.52 1.66
N LYS A 85 19.00 8.33 1.14
CA LYS A 85 19.34 9.38 0.19
C LYS A 85 20.33 10.38 0.80
N ALA A 86 20.09 10.86 2.01
CA ALA A 86 21.00 11.78 2.68
C ALA A 86 22.40 11.17 2.84
N LYS A 87 22.47 9.90 3.28
CA LYS A 87 23.74 9.17 3.38
C LYS A 87 24.47 9.05 2.04
N VAL A 88 23.77 8.79 0.94
CA VAL A 88 24.37 8.76 -0.41
C VAL A 88 24.91 10.14 -0.79
N GLN A 89 24.17 11.21 -0.53
CA GLN A 89 24.57 12.58 -0.84
C GLN A 89 25.80 13.03 -0.04
N ASP A 90 25.89 12.62 1.22
CA ASP A 90 27.02 12.91 2.11
C ASP A 90 28.26 12.04 1.83
N GLY A 91 28.18 11.10 0.88
CA GLY A 91 29.26 10.15 0.60
C GLY A 91 29.54 9.21 1.78
N HIS A 92 28.52 8.91 2.57
CA HIS A 92 28.64 8.07 3.75
C HIS A 92 29.07 6.64 3.40
N ASN A 93 30.04 6.10 4.16
CA ASN A 93 30.46 4.72 4.04
C ASN A 93 30.13 3.93 5.32
N CYS A 94 29.10 3.06 5.27
CA CYS A 94 28.70 2.23 6.41
C CYS A 94 29.80 1.25 6.85
N LYS A 95 30.83 0.96 6.04
CA LYS A 95 31.99 0.15 6.48
C LYS A 95 32.77 0.82 7.60
N ASN A 96 32.75 2.16 7.63
CA ASN A 96 33.43 2.94 8.67
C ASN A 96 32.52 3.19 9.88
N CYS A 97 31.29 2.69 9.86
CA CYS A 97 30.35 2.82 10.96
C CYS A 97 30.42 1.62 11.89
N SER A 98 29.92 1.81 13.11
CA SER A 98 29.61 0.68 13.98
C SER A 98 28.68 -0.29 13.24
N GLY A 99 28.88 -1.61 13.40
CA GLY A 99 28.16 -2.66 12.64
C GLY A 99 26.62 -2.59 12.69
N LYS A 100 26.05 -1.74 13.56
CA LYS A 100 24.63 -1.39 13.61
C LYS A 100 24.11 -0.73 12.31
N CYS A 101 24.94 -0.01 11.55
CA CYS A 101 24.56 0.64 10.26
C CYS A 101 24.08 -0.41 9.25
N HIS A 102 24.90 -1.45 9.04
CA HIS A 102 24.65 -2.47 8.03
C HIS A 102 23.47 -3.38 8.38
N VAL A 103 23.40 -3.82 9.65
CA VAL A 103 22.29 -4.67 10.14
C VAL A 103 20.95 -3.93 10.05
N GLY A 104 20.92 -2.63 10.38
CA GLY A 104 19.71 -1.82 10.30
C GLY A 104 19.16 -1.72 8.87
N HIS A 105 20.01 -1.53 7.87
CA HIS A 105 19.58 -1.40 6.47
C HIS A 105 19.01 -2.71 5.90
N ASN A 106 19.64 -3.85 6.20
CA ASN A 106 19.11 -5.15 5.78
C ASN A 106 17.77 -5.46 6.47
N ALA A 107 17.63 -5.12 7.76
CA ALA A 107 16.38 -5.32 8.48
C ALA A 107 15.23 -4.50 7.86
N GLN A 108 15.48 -3.22 7.53
CA GLN A 108 14.47 -2.36 6.90
C GLN A 108 14.02 -2.89 5.53
N LEU A 109 14.96 -3.37 4.70
CA LEU A 109 14.61 -3.96 3.41
C LEU A 109 13.79 -5.25 3.57
N MET A 110 14.17 -6.11 4.51
CA MET A 110 13.42 -7.34 4.80
C MET A 110 12.01 -7.02 5.30
N SER A 111 11.84 -6.05 6.20
CA SER A 111 10.52 -5.60 6.65
C SER A 111 9.66 -5.06 5.51
N LEU A 112 10.24 -4.33 4.56
CA LEU A 112 9.53 -3.87 3.37
C LEU A 112 9.07 -5.06 2.50
N LEU A 113 9.95 -6.02 2.24
CA LEU A 113 9.61 -7.22 1.45
C LEU A 113 8.55 -8.10 2.15
N ASP A 114 8.61 -8.23 3.47
CA ASP A 114 7.59 -8.94 4.25
C ASP A 114 6.24 -8.21 4.17
N SER A 115 6.24 -6.88 4.27
CA SER A 115 5.02 -6.08 4.13
C SER A 115 4.38 -6.14 2.73
N HIS A 116 5.16 -6.52 1.70
CA HIS A 116 4.67 -6.79 0.35
C HIS A 116 3.99 -8.16 0.24
N ARG A 117 4.44 -9.16 1.04
CA ARG A 117 3.70 -10.42 1.17
C ARG A 117 2.33 -10.17 1.78
N GLU A 118 2.25 -9.31 2.79
CA GLU A 118 0.98 -8.90 3.41
C GLU A 118 0.04 -8.22 2.40
N ILE A 119 0.55 -7.33 1.54
CA ILE A 119 -0.26 -6.74 0.45
C ILE A 119 -0.87 -7.84 -0.45
N LYS A 120 -0.10 -8.87 -0.84
CA LYS A 120 -0.62 -9.98 -1.66
C LYS A 120 -1.71 -10.76 -0.95
N GLU A 121 -1.60 -10.94 0.37
CA GLU A 121 -2.61 -11.61 1.18
C GLU A 121 -3.91 -10.78 1.22
N VAL A 122 -3.79 -9.46 1.40
CA VAL A 122 -4.93 -8.52 1.34
C VAL A 122 -5.61 -8.54 -0.03
N LEU A 123 -4.84 -8.45 -1.12
CA LEU A 123 -5.36 -8.52 -2.49
C LEU A 123 -6.06 -9.86 -2.77
N SER A 124 -5.47 -10.97 -2.32
CA SER A 124 -6.09 -12.30 -2.42
C SER A 124 -7.41 -12.38 -1.64
N ALA A 125 -7.47 -11.78 -0.46
CA ALA A 125 -8.70 -11.70 0.33
C ALA A 125 -9.77 -10.84 -0.38
N LEU A 126 -9.39 -9.69 -0.96
CA LEU A 126 -10.26 -8.84 -1.78
C LEU A 126 -10.89 -9.60 -2.96
N HIS A 127 -10.08 -10.34 -3.70
CA HIS A 127 -10.54 -11.11 -4.86
C HIS A 127 -11.47 -12.27 -4.46
N LYS A 128 -11.31 -12.84 -3.26
CA LYS A 128 -12.23 -13.87 -2.73
C LYS A 128 -13.53 -13.26 -2.19
N ALA A 129 -13.45 -12.05 -1.63
CA ALA A 129 -14.56 -11.36 -0.99
C ALA A 129 -15.54 -10.70 -1.99
N THR A 130 -15.12 -10.53 -3.25
CA THR A 130 -15.93 -9.91 -4.31
C THR A 130 -17.01 -10.86 -4.82
N LEU A 131 -18.17 -10.87 -4.14
CA LEU A 131 -19.36 -11.59 -4.63
C LEU A 131 -19.89 -10.96 -5.93
N PRO A 132 -20.29 -11.73 -6.96
CA PRO A 132 -20.97 -11.16 -8.12
C PRO A 132 -22.36 -10.62 -7.72
N LEU A 133 -22.73 -9.41 -8.20
CA LEU A 133 -24.09 -8.91 -8.06
C LEU A 133 -25.03 -9.89 -8.79
N HIS A 134 -25.99 -10.44 -8.07
CA HIS A 134 -27.04 -11.24 -8.66
C HIS A 134 -28.08 -10.26 -9.20
N ASN A 135 -28.34 -10.31 -10.52
CA ASN A 135 -29.25 -9.38 -11.21
C ASN A 135 -30.69 -9.36 -10.68
N TYR A 136 -31.03 -10.26 -9.74
CA TYR A 136 -32.37 -10.45 -9.18
C TYR A 136 -32.50 -9.97 -7.72
N MET A 137 -31.45 -9.38 -7.13
CA MET A 137 -31.50 -8.81 -5.78
C MET A 137 -31.42 -7.28 -5.83
N ASP A 138 -32.35 -6.61 -5.13
CA ASP A 138 -32.22 -5.19 -4.81
C ASP A 138 -31.18 -5.03 -3.70
N TYR A 139 -30.04 -4.43 -4.04
CA TYR A 139 -28.97 -4.16 -3.10
C TYR A 139 -29.14 -2.76 -2.48
N PRO A 140 -28.98 -2.60 -1.16
CA PRO A 140 -28.93 -1.28 -0.54
C PRO A 140 -27.86 -0.41 -1.19
N ASP A 141 -28.10 0.90 -1.29
CA ASP A 141 -27.13 1.82 -1.88
C ASP A 141 -25.77 1.78 -1.16
N GLY A 142 -25.79 1.62 0.17
CA GLY A 142 -24.56 1.45 0.97
C GLY A 142 -23.73 0.24 0.56
N TYR A 143 -24.36 -0.86 0.13
CA TYR A 143 -23.67 -2.05 -0.38
C TYR A 143 -22.98 -1.75 -1.72
N ARG A 144 -23.68 -1.07 -2.64
CA ARG A 144 -23.16 -0.71 -3.96
C ARG A 144 -21.99 0.27 -3.85
N ILE A 145 -22.11 1.27 -2.99
CA ILE A 145 -21.05 2.25 -2.73
C ILE A 145 -19.83 1.55 -2.14
N LEU A 146 -20.01 0.77 -1.06
CA LEU A 146 -18.90 0.03 -0.43
C LEU A 146 -18.17 -0.86 -1.45
N ARG A 147 -18.91 -1.62 -2.28
CA ARG A 147 -18.32 -2.44 -3.33
C ARG A 147 -17.46 -1.62 -4.31
N ASN A 148 -17.93 -0.45 -4.72
CA ASN A 148 -17.19 0.41 -5.64
C ASN A 148 -15.90 0.93 -4.99
N GLU A 149 -15.98 1.40 -3.74
CA GLU A 149 -14.78 1.85 -3.00
C GLU A 149 -13.76 0.71 -2.88
N ILE A 150 -14.21 -0.49 -2.53
CA ILE A 150 -13.36 -1.69 -2.45
C ILE A 150 -12.70 -2.02 -3.80
N ALA A 151 -13.43 -1.89 -4.92
CA ALA A 151 -12.85 -2.13 -6.25
C ALA A 151 -11.77 -1.10 -6.62
N VAL A 152 -11.96 0.16 -6.20
CA VAL A 152 -10.96 1.21 -6.37
C VAL A 152 -9.73 0.93 -5.50
N ILE A 153 -9.93 0.53 -4.23
CA ILE A 153 -8.84 0.13 -3.33
C ILE A 153 -8.04 -1.03 -3.93
N ASP A 154 -8.71 -2.07 -4.43
CA ASP A 154 -8.05 -3.23 -5.06
C ASP A 154 -7.16 -2.78 -6.24
N THR A 155 -7.69 -1.92 -7.11
CA THR A 155 -6.96 -1.41 -8.27
C THR A 155 -5.74 -0.60 -7.83
N MET A 156 -5.93 0.35 -6.92
CA MET A 156 -4.86 1.23 -6.44
C MET A 156 -3.79 0.48 -5.64
N LEU A 157 -4.17 -0.51 -4.83
CA LEU A 157 -3.24 -1.31 -4.05
C LEU A 157 -2.41 -2.23 -4.96
N ASN A 158 -3.01 -2.80 -6.00
CA ASN A 158 -2.28 -3.53 -7.04
C ASN A 158 -1.26 -2.62 -7.75
N GLU A 159 -1.68 -1.45 -8.21
CA GLU A 159 -0.77 -0.49 -8.85
C GLU A 159 0.37 -0.07 -7.94
N LEU A 160 0.06 0.28 -6.68
CA LEU A 160 1.05 0.64 -5.66
C LEU A 160 2.08 -0.48 -5.51
N PHE A 161 1.62 -1.70 -5.29
CA PHE A 161 2.49 -2.88 -5.17
C PHE A 161 3.43 -3.02 -6.36
N TYR A 162 2.92 -2.88 -7.59
CA TYR A 162 3.74 -2.97 -8.80
C TYR A 162 4.75 -1.83 -8.91
N ILE A 163 4.39 -0.59 -8.53
CA ILE A 163 5.31 0.56 -8.56
C ILE A 163 6.43 0.36 -7.53
N GLU A 164 6.08 -0.06 -6.32
CA GLU A 164 7.05 -0.29 -5.25
C GLU A 164 8.05 -1.38 -5.64
N GLU A 165 7.58 -2.53 -6.14
CA GLU A 165 8.43 -3.64 -6.61
C GLU A 165 9.32 -3.25 -7.81
N SER A 166 8.75 -2.52 -8.77
CA SER A 166 9.45 -2.26 -10.03
C SER A 166 10.33 -1.02 -10.02
N SER A 167 10.16 -0.13 -9.05
CA SER A 167 10.81 1.18 -9.00
C SER A 167 11.37 1.54 -7.64
N LEU A 168 10.58 1.47 -6.55
CA LEU A 168 11.04 1.93 -5.22
C LEU A 168 12.09 0.99 -4.63
N ILE A 169 11.80 -0.31 -4.54
CA ILE A 169 12.70 -1.32 -3.97
C ILE A 169 14.05 -1.33 -4.70
N PRO A 170 14.11 -1.37 -6.05
CA PRO A 170 15.38 -1.27 -6.77
C PRO A 170 16.20 -0.03 -6.40
N LYS A 171 15.57 1.15 -6.28
CA LYS A 171 16.25 2.38 -5.90
C LYS A 171 16.78 2.34 -4.46
N ILE A 172 16.05 1.71 -3.54
CA ILE A 172 16.51 1.45 -2.16
C ILE A 172 17.77 0.57 -2.20
N MET A 173 17.74 -0.53 -2.96
CA MET A 173 18.87 -1.45 -3.07
C MET A 173 20.11 -0.77 -3.68
N GLU A 174 19.92 0.06 -4.71
CA GLU A 174 21.00 0.86 -5.30
C GLU A 174 21.61 1.85 -4.29
N ALA A 175 20.78 2.58 -3.54
CA ALA A 175 21.24 3.50 -2.51
C ALA A 175 21.99 2.78 -1.39
N GLN A 176 21.48 1.63 -0.93
CA GLN A 176 22.17 0.78 0.05
C GLN A 176 23.53 0.29 -0.49
N LYS A 177 23.61 -0.10 -1.77
CA LYS A 177 24.87 -0.53 -2.37
C LYS A 177 25.88 0.61 -2.42
N ALA A 178 25.45 1.83 -2.75
CA ALA A 178 26.32 3.00 -2.82
C ALA A 178 26.95 3.35 -1.45
N ILE A 179 26.20 3.25 -0.36
CA ILE A 179 26.71 3.55 0.99
C ILE A 179 27.51 2.41 1.64
N ASN A 180 27.45 1.19 1.06
CA ASN A 180 28.21 0.03 1.51
C ASN A 180 29.44 -0.25 0.62
N ALA A 181 29.68 0.54 -0.43
CA ALA A 181 30.84 0.43 -1.32
C ALA A 181 32.11 0.94 -0.63
#